data_AF-A0A1Z9Y6X0-F1
#
_entry.id   AF-A0A1Z9Y6X0-F1
#
_cell.length_a   1.000
_cell.length_b   1.000
_cell.length_c   1.000
_cell.angle_alpha   90.00
_cell.angle_beta   90.00
_cell.angle_gamma   90.00
#
_symmetry.space_group_name_H-M   'P 1'
#
loop_
_entity.id
_entity.type
_entity.pdbx_description
1 polymer ?
#
loop_
_entity_poly.entity_id
_entity_poly.type
_entity_poly.pdbx_seq_one_letter_code
_entity_poly.pdbx_strand_id
1 'polypeptide(L)' 'MSCLAAPDDYPELSQRQLDVIKLMTEGLRLKEMAFELGISEGAVNKHISCIRKKYQADTNAQAVWRHAQRRNKC' A
#
# COMPACT_ATOMS: atom_id res chain seq x y z
N MET A 1 21.53 -20.72 9.09
CA MET A 1 21.22 -20.64 7.65
C MET A 1 19.75 -20.28 7.49
N SER A 2 19.45 -19.04 7.09
CA SER A 2 18.40 -18.68 6.13
C SER A 2 18.44 -17.17 5.95
N CYS A 3 19.44 -16.71 5.20
CA CYS A 3 19.28 -15.48 4.41
C CYS A 3 18.26 -15.78 3.32
N LEU A 4 17.39 -14.83 2.98
CA LEU A 4 16.86 -14.55 1.64
C LEU A 4 15.78 -13.46 1.75
N ALA A 5 16.19 -12.24 2.11
CA ALA A 5 15.48 -11.06 1.62
C ALA A 5 16.13 -10.77 0.26
N ALA A 6 15.48 -11.21 -0.82
CA ALA A 6 15.85 -10.76 -2.15
C ALA A 6 15.76 -9.22 -2.16
N PRO A 7 16.72 -8.50 -2.76
CA PRO A 7 16.56 -7.07 -2.96
C PRO A 7 15.50 -6.90 -4.05
N ASP A 8 14.22 -6.85 -3.65
CA ASP A 8 13.18 -6.27 -4.50
C ASP A 8 13.63 -4.83 -4.81
N ASP A 9 13.86 -4.53 -6.08
CA ASP A 9 14.20 -3.20 -6.65
C ASP A 9 13.12 -2.12 -6.37
N TYR A 10 12.18 -2.38 -5.46
CA TYR A 10 11.06 -1.51 -5.10
C TYR A 10 10.82 -1.49 -3.58
N PRO A 11 10.57 -0.30 -3.00
CA PRO A 11 10.60 -0.10 -1.55
C PRO A 11 9.56 -0.95 -0.82
N GLU A 12 10.02 -1.81 0.08
CA GLU A 12 9.15 -2.59 0.97
C GLU A 12 8.19 -1.68 1.73
N LEU A 13 6.89 -1.90 1.54
CA LEU A 13 5.86 -1.27 2.35
C LEU A 13 5.99 -1.76 3.81
N SER A 14 5.78 -0.87 4.78
CA SER A 14 5.62 -1.33 6.16
C SER A 14 4.33 -2.14 6.31
N GLN A 15 4.21 -2.96 7.36
CA GLN A 15 2.99 -3.71 7.67
C GLN A 15 1.73 -2.82 7.58
N ARG A 16 1.80 -1.61 8.17
CA ARG A 16 0.69 -0.67 8.13
C ARG A 16 0.35 -0.15 6.74
N GLN A 17 1.35 0.05 5.90
CA GLN A 17 1.15 0.45 4.51
C GLN A 17 0.59 -0.71 3.67
N LEU A 18 0.96 -1.96 3.99
CA LEU A 18 0.37 -3.14 3.36
C LEU A 18 -1.12 -3.26 3.68
N ASP A 19 -1.52 -3.02 4.93
CA ASP A 19 -2.95 -3.02 5.30
C ASP A 19 -3.71 -1.96 4.51
N VAL A 20 -3.18 -0.74 4.45
CA VAL A 20 -3.82 0.37 3.72
C VAL A 20 -3.99 0.01 2.23
N ILE A 21 -2.96 -0.50 1.54
CA ILE A 21 -3.08 -0.81 0.12
C ILE A 21 -4.02 -2.00 -0.15
N LYS A 22 -4.13 -2.96 0.78
CA LYS A 22 -5.13 -4.05 0.69
C LYS A 22 -6.55 -3.49 0.75
N LEU A 23 -6.85 -2.63 1.73
CA LEU A 23 -8.16 -2.00 1.83
C LEU A 23 -8.46 -1.12 0.60
N MET A 24 -7.43 -0.46 0.05
CA MET A 24 -7.57 0.27 -1.22
C MET A 24 -7.89 -0.65 -2.41
N THR A 25 -7.32 -1.87 -2.45
CA THR A 25 -7.64 -2.85 -3.51
C THR A 25 -9.06 -3.40 -3.40
N GLU A 26 -9.62 -3.42 -2.19
CA GLU A 26 -11.00 -3.81 -1.92
C GLU A 26 -12.00 -2.68 -2.23
N GLY A 27 -11.51 -1.47 -2.54
CA GLY A 27 -12.33 -0.33 -2.92
C GLY A 27 -12.86 0.50 -1.75
N LEU A 28 -12.34 0.29 -0.53
CA LEU A 28 -12.78 1.03 0.65
C LEU A 28 -12.44 2.53 0.52
N ARG A 29 -13.35 3.37 1.00
CA ARG A 29 -13.18 4.83 1.08
C ARG A 29 -12.28 5.20 2.24
N LEU A 30 -11.75 6.41 2.22
CA LEU A 30 -10.86 6.95 3.27
C LEU A 30 -11.43 6.81 4.69
N LYS A 31 -12.74 7.06 4.85
CA LYS A 31 -13.45 6.94 6.13
C LYS A 31 -13.57 5.49 6.61
N GLU A 32 -13.85 4.59 5.70
CA GLU A 32 -13.97 3.15 6.00
C GLU A 32 -12.60 2.59 6.37
N MET A 33 -11.55 2.93 5.62
CA MET A 33 -10.19 2.54 5.97
C MET A 33 -9.75 3.09 7.33
N ALA A 34 -10.12 4.34 7.66
CA ALA A 34 -9.82 4.93 8.96
C ALA A 34 -10.51 4.16 10.10
N PHE A 35 -11.77 3.78 9.88
CA PHE A 35 -12.55 2.96 10.81
C PHE A 35 -11.95 1.56 10.99
N GLU A 36 -11.70 0.83 9.90
CA GLU A 36 -11.12 -0.52 9.91
C GLU A 36 -9.75 -0.57 10.58
N LEU A 37 -8.93 0.45 10.35
CA LEU A 37 -7.59 0.54 10.93
C LEU A 37 -7.61 1.15 12.33
N GLY A 38 -8.71 1.75 12.81
CA GLY A 38 -8.76 2.43 14.09
C GLY A 38 -7.80 3.64 14.18
N ILE A 39 -7.60 4.35 13.07
CA ILE A 39 -6.75 5.56 12.99
C ILE A 39 -7.50 6.72 12.36
N SER A 40 -6.97 7.94 12.44
CA SER A 40 -7.61 9.10 11.81
C SER A 40 -7.47 9.10 10.29
N GLU A 41 -8.43 9.70 9.58
CA GLU A 41 -8.38 9.91 8.12
C GLU A 41 -7.07 10.60 7.68
N GLY A 42 -6.56 11.52 8.50
CA GLY A 42 -5.27 12.18 8.28
C GLY A 42 -4.08 11.23 8.35
N ALA A 43 -4.11 10.24 9.26
CA ALA A 43 -3.08 9.20 9.32
C ALA A 43 -3.15 8.28 8.09
N VAL A 44 -4.35 7.89 7.66
CA VAL A 44 -4.54 7.12 6.42
C VAL A 44 -3.98 7.87 5.21
N ASN A 45 -4.28 9.17 5.06
CA ASN A 45 -3.73 9.99 3.98
C ASN A 45 -2.19 10.07 3.99
N LYS A 46 -1.58 10.14 5.17
CA LYS A 46 -0.12 10.07 5.30
C LYS A 46 0.41 8.73 4.80
N HIS A 47 -0.23 7.61 5.18
CA HIS A 47 0.15 6.29 4.69
C HIS A 47 0.00 6.18 3.16
N ILE A 48 -1.13 6.64 2.59
CA ILE A 48 -1.35 6.67 1.13
C ILE A 48 -0.27 7.48 0.43
N SER A 49 0.11 8.64 0.98
CA SER A 49 1.15 9.49 0.41
C SER A 49 2.52 8.79 0.40
N CYS A 50 2.87 8.10 1.48
CA CYS A 50 4.08 7.28 1.53
C CYS A 50 4.02 6.09 0.54
N ILE A 51 2.89 5.41 0.43
CA ILE A 51 2.67 4.32 -0.53
C ILE A 51 2.85 4.84 -1.96
N ARG A 52 2.24 5.98 -2.30
CA ARG A 52 2.36 6.60 -3.62
C ARG A 52 3.79 6.96 -3.97
N LYS A 53 4.54 7.55 -3.03
CA LYS A 53 5.97 7.83 -3.22
C LYS A 53 6.76 6.54 -3.48
N LYS A 54 6.48 5.49 -2.71
CA LYS A 54 7.12 4.17 -2.84
C LYS A 54 6.84 3.49 -4.18
N TYR A 55 5.59 3.54 -4.64
CA TYR A 55 5.20 3.02 -5.94
C TYR A 55 5.42 4.00 -7.09
N GLN A 56 5.99 5.19 -6.86
CA GLN A 56 6.15 6.28 -7.83
C GLN A 56 4.85 6.58 -8.60
N ALA A 57 3.74 6.63 -7.88
CA ALA A 57 2.39 6.76 -8.43
C ALA A 57 1.78 8.14 -8.17
N ASP A 58 1.22 8.72 -9.23
CA ASP A 58 0.54 10.02 -9.21
C ASP A 58 -0.91 9.91 -8.73
N THR A 59 -1.48 8.71 -8.73
CA THR A 59 -2.84 8.47 -8.25
C THR A 59 -2.93 7.23 -7.38
N ASN A 60 -3.95 7.19 -6.53
CA ASN A 60 -4.26 6.04 -5.69
C ASN A 60 -4.53 4.79 -6.55
N ALA A 61 -5.29 4.95 -7.64
CA ALA A 61 -5.57 3.88 -8.59
C ALA A 61 -4.30 3.35 -9.25
N GLN A 62 -3.36 4.22 -9.62
CA GLN A 62 -2.08 3.81 -10.19
C GLN A 62 -1.22 3.03 -9.18
N ALA A 63 -1.20 3.45 -7.91
CA ALA A 63 -0.51 2.72 -6.85
C ALA A 63 -1.10 1.30 -6.67
N VAL A 64 -2.42 1.19 -6.62
CA VAL A 64 -3.16 -0.09 -6.53
C VAL A 64 -2.89 -0.96 -7.76
N TRP A 65 -2.93 -0.39 -8.96
CA TRP A 65 -2.65 -1.12 -10.20
C TRP A 65 -1.23 -1.68 -10.22
N ARG A 66 -0.22 -0.87 -9.87
CA ARG A 66 1.18 -1.33 -9.78
C ARG A 66 1.35 -2.44 -8.73
N HIS A 67 0.63 -2.35 -7.62
CA HIS A 67 0.60 -3.41 -6.60
C HIS A 67 -0.07 -4.70 -7.11
N ALA A 68 -1.20 -4.60 -7.83
CA ALA A 68 -1.88 -5.74 -8.42
C ALA A 68 -1.05 -6.44 -9.51
N GLN A 69 -0.31 -5.68 -10.33
CA GLN A 69 0.62 -6.22 -11.32
C GLN A 69 1.72 -7.08 -10.67
N ARG A 70 2.20 -6.74 -9.46
CA ARG A 70 3.15 -7.58 -8.70
C ARG A 70 2.56 -8.94 -8.35
N ARG A 71 1.27 -8.99 -8.00
CA ARG A 71 0.57 -10.23 -7.64
C ARG A 71 0.33 -11.16 -8.83
N ASN A 72 0.24 -10.63 -10.04
CA ASN A 72 -0.08 -11.39 -11.25
C ASN A 72 1.17 -11.84 -12.03
N LYS A 73 2.38 -11.40 -11.64
CA LYS A 73 3.65 -11.94 -12.13
C LYS A 73 3.93 -13.27 -11.42
N CYS A 74 3.26 -14.32 -11.88
CA CYS A 74 3.77 -15.69 -11.81
C CYS A 74 4.57 -16.00 -13.07
#